data_AF-Q3U0P9-F1
#
_entry.id   AF-Q3U0P9-F1
#
_cell.length_a   1.000
_cell.length_b   1.000
_cell.length_c   1.000
_cell.angle_alpha   90.00
_cell.angle_beta   90.00
_cell.angle_gamma   90.00
#
_symmetry.space_group_name_H-M   'P 1'
#
loop_
_entity.id
_entity.type
_entity.pdbx_description
1 polymer ?
#
loop_
_entity_poly.entity_id
_entity_poly.type
_entity_poly.pdbx_seq_one_letter_code
_entity_poly.pdbx_strand_id
1 'polypeptide(L)'
;MAHEVDLESFKELERDIILRVLYRDQTVQSTEEERVRKLKSHLQHLRWKGAKSSSQEYKEKCCARCQRALGLLLNRGAVCQGCSHRVCSECRVFLRRTRAWKCTVCFEDRNVKIKTGEWFFEERARKFPTAGRRETAGAKLLQSYQRLSKISVVPPTPPPFS
;
A
#
# COMPACT_ATOMS: atom_id res chain seq x y z
N MET A 1 -9.42 27.05 -3.88
CA MET A 1 -8.58 27.07 -5.09
C MET A 1 -7.13 26.93 -4.63
N ALA A 2 -6.48 25.78 -4.84
CA ALA A 2 -5.06 25.68 -4.51
C ALA A 2 -4.29 26.41 -5.62
N HIS A 3 -3.56 27.46 -5.26
CA HIS A 3 -2.66 28.13 -6.19
C HIS A 3 -1.62 27.11 -6.66
N GLU A 4 -1.55 26.86 -7.97
CA GLU A 4 -0.54 25.99 -8.53
C GLU A 4 0.81 26.69 -8.33
N VAL A 5 1.68 26.08 -7.53
CA VAL A 5 3.01 26.63 -7.25
C VAL A 5 3.91 26.23 -8.41
N ASP A 6 4.57 27.19 -9.03
CA ASP A 6 5.53 26.95 -10.12
C ASP A 6 6.95 27.23 -9.62
N LEU A 7 7.84 26.24 -9.79
CA LEU A 7 9.23 26.33 -9.34
C LEU A 7 10.03 27.35 -10.17
N GLU A 8 9.59 27.66 -11.39
CA GLU A 8 10.25 28.67 -12.24
C GLU A 8 10.12 30.10 -11.71
N SER A 9 9.10 30.37 -10.90
CA SER A 9 8.86 31.70 -10.31
C SER A 9 9.83 32.10 -9.19
N PHE A 10 10.59 31.13 -8.65
CA PHE A 10 11.57 31.35 -7.58
C PHE A 10 12.95 31.72 -8.12
N LYS A 11 13.71 32.46 -7.32
CA LYS A 11 15.13 32.72 -7.61
C LYS A 11 15.90 31.39 -7.63
N GLU A 12 16.99 31.36 -8.39
CA GLU A 12 17.81 30.15 -8.58
C GLU A 12 18.24 29.51 -7.25
N LEU A 13 18.70 30.31 -6.29
CA LEU A 13 19.09 29.84 -4.95
C LEU A 13 17.92 29.23 -4.17
N GLU A 14 16.75 29.88 -4.21
CA GLU A 14 15.54 29.39 -3.52
C GLU A 14 15.06 28.09 -4.14
N ARG A 15 15.07 28.03 -5.48
CA ARG A 15 14.71 26.85 -6.26
C ARG A 15 15.62 25.67 -5.97
N ASP A 16 16.94 25.87 -5.92
CA ASP A 16 17.90 24.82 -5.59
C ASP A 16 17.64 24.24 -4.18
N ILE A 17 17.37 25.09 -3.20
CA ILE A 17 17.02 24.65 -1.83
C ILE A 17 15.74 23.81 -1.83
N ILE A 18 14.69 24.26 -2.53
CA ILE A 18 13.42 23.53 -2.62
C ILE A 18 13.62 22.18 -3.32
N LEU A 19 14.34 22.14 -4.44
CA LEU A 19 14.62 20.92 -5.20
C LEU A 19 15.36 19.89 -4.35
N ARG A 20 16.36 20.30 -3.57
CA ARG A 20 17.07 19.40 -2.64
C ARG A 20 16.12 18.72 -1.65
N VAL A 21 15.13 19.45 -1.13
CA VAL A 21 14.11 18.88 -0.24
C VAL A 21 13.21 17.89 -0.99
N LEU A 22 12.76 18.25 -2.20
CA LEU A 22 11.89 17.39 -3.02
C LEU A 22 12.57 16.08 -3.43
N TYR A 23 13.85 16.11 -3.80
CA TYR A 23 14.59 14.89 -4.13
C TYR A 23 14.79 13.96 -2.92
N ARG A 24 15.02 14.54 -1.73
CA ARG A 24 15.10 13.75 -0.49
C ARG A 24 13.75 13.13 -0.15
N ASP A 25 12.66 13.88 -0.29
CA ASP A 25 11.30 13.37 -0.11
C ASP A 25 10.99 12.23 -1.09
N GLN A 26 11.35 12.38 -2.37
CA GLN A 26 11.23 11.32 -3.38
C GLN A 26 11.97 10.03 -2.96
N THR A 27 13.19 10.15 -2.43
CA THR A 27 13.98 9.02 -1.94
C THR A 27 13.29 8.30 -0.77
N VAL A 28 12.73 9.06 0.18
CA VAL A 28 11.95 8.52 1.29
C VAL A 28 10.70 7.80 0.78
N GLN A 29 9.98 8.40 -0.17
CA GLN A 29 8.79 7.80 -0.78
C GLN A 29 9.12 6.49 -1.49
N SER A 30 10.18 6.43 -2.30
CA SER A 30 10.59 5.18 -2.99
C SER A 30 10.96 4.06 -2.00
N THR A 31 11.63 4.42 -0.90
CA THR A 31 11.98 3.45 0.17
C THR A 31 10.71 2.91 0.85
N GLU A 32 9.76 3.80 1.12
CA GLU A 32 8.47 3.44 1.72
C GLU A 32 7.63 2.56 0.78
N GLU A 33 7.59 2.87 -0.51
CA GLU A 33 6.91 2.06 -1.52
C GLU A 33 7.45 0.63 -1.58
N GLU A 34 8.78 0.45 -1.53
CA GLU A 34 9.41 -0.88 -1.45
C GLU A 34 9.04 -1.61 -0.16
N ARG A 35 9.04 -0.91 0.98
CA ARG A 35 8.62 -1.51 2.26
C ARG A 35 7.15 -1.96 2.21
N VAL A 36 6.26 -1.14 1.65
CA VAL A 36 4.84 -1.47 1.46
C VAL A 36 4.68 -2.66 0.51
N ARG A 37 5.44 -2.70 -0.60
CA ARG A 37 5.44 -3.81 -1.56
C ARG A 37 5.81 -5.13 -0.89
N LYS A 38 6.88 -5.15 -0.08
CA LYS A 38 7.29 -6.33 0.70
C LYS A 38 6.21 -6.80 1.67
N LEU A 39 5.58 -5.88 2.41
CA LEU A 39 4.48 -6.21 3.32
C LEU A 39 3.28 -6.83 2.60
N LYS A 40 2.88 -6.26 1.45
CA LYS A 40 1.78 -6.78 0.64
C LYS A 40 2.08 -8.13 0.03
N SER A 41 3.31 -8.34 -0.46
CA SER A 41 3.78 -9.63 -0.97
C SER A 41 3.72 -10.71 0.12
N HIS A 42 4.20 -10.40 1.33
CA HIS A 42 4.12 -11.34 2.46
C HIS A 42 2.67 -11.72 2.81
N LEU A 43 1.75 -10.74 2.80
CA LEU A 43 0.33 -10.99 3.01
C LEU A 43 -0.29 -11.87 1.92
N GLN A 44 0.08 -11.66 0.65
CA GLN A 44 -0.36 -12.51 -0.46
C GLN A 44 0.15 -13.95 -0.31
N HIS A 45 1.41 -14.14 0.09
CA HIS A 45 1.96 -15.46 0.38
C HIS A 45 1.18 -16.19 1.49
N LEU A 46 0.84 -15.48 2.56
CA LEU A 46 0.03 -16.03 3.65
C LEU A 46 -1.36 -16.46 3.17
N ARG A 47 -1.97 -15.70 2.25
CA ARG A 47 -3.26 -16.06 1.62
C ARG A 47 -3.13 -17.31 0.75
N TRP A 48 -2.07 -17.42 -0.05
CA TRP A 48 -1.84 -18.56 -0.96
C TRP A 48 -1.52 -19.87 -0.25
N LYS A 49 -0.77 -19.85 0.87
CA LYS A 49 -0.54 -21.05 1.68
C LYS A 49 -1.85 -21.75 2.08
N GLY A 50 -2.91 -20.97 2.30
CA GLY A 50 -4.24 -21.50 2.62
C GLY A 50 -5.06 -21.98 1.43
N ALA A 51 -4.69 -21.70 0.18
CA ALA A 51 -5.49 -22.00 -1.01
C ALA A 51 -5.09 -23.32 -1.72
N LYS A 52 -4.03 -24.00 -1.27
CA LYS A 52 -3.33 -25.06 -2.02
C LYS A 52 -4.03 -26.43 -2.13
N SER A 53 -5.30 -26.59 -1.77
CA SER A 53 -6.04 -27.84 -1.96
C SER A 53 -7.30 -27.63 -2.80
N SER A 54 -7.23 -28.00 -4.08
CA SER A 54 -8.31 -27.95 -5.07
C SER A 54 -9.22 -29.18 -5.05
N SER A 55 -9.37 -29.89 -3.92
CA SER A 55 -10.41 -30.92 -3.78
C SER A 55 -11.70 -30.26 -3.30
N GLN A 56 -12.66 -30.15 -4.22
CA GLN A 56 -13.87 -29.36 -4.08
C GLN A 56 -14.88 -29.93 -3.05
N GLU A 57 -14.69 -31.17 -2.60
CA GLU A 57 -15.67 -31.93 -1.81
C GLU A 57 -15.54 -31.81 -0.28
N TYR A 58 -14.49 -31.18 0.27
CA TYR A 58 -14.21 -31.20 1.72
C TYR A 58 -14.16 -29.82 2.41
N LYS A 59 -14.58 -28.73 1.74
CA LYS A 59 -14.42 -27.35 2.24
C LYS A 59 -15.04 -27.07 3.61
N GLU A 60 -16.10 -27.79 4.01
CA GLU A 60 -16.74 -27.58 5.32
C GLU A 60 -16.01 -28.26 6.49
N LYS A 61 -15.16 -29.26 6.21
CA LYS A 61 -14.46 -30.06 7.22
C LYS A 61 -12.98 -29.70 7.36
N CYS A 62 -12.49 -28.64 6.73
CA CYS A 62 -11.07 -28.26 6.79
C CYS A 62 -10.88 -26.81 7.25
N CYS A 63 -9.76 -26.53 7.91
CA CYS A 63 -9.36 -25.18 8.26
C CYS A 63 -8.96 -24.39 7.01
N ALA A 64 -9.60 -23.24 6.76
CA ALA A 64 -9.32 -22.38 5.60
C ALA A 64 -7.91 -21.74 5.56
N ARG A 65 -7.04 -22.02 6.55
CA ARG A 65 -5.69 -21.45 6.65
C ARG A 65 -4.60 -22.50 6.56
N CYS A 66 -4.69 -23.55 7.38
CA CYS A 66 -3.70 -24.63 7.38
C CYS A 66 -4.15 -25.91 6.68
N GLN A 67 -5.39 -25.95 6.16
CA GLN A 67 -6.00 -27.09 5.48
C GLN A 67 -6.07 -28.40 6.29
N ARG A 68 -5.75 -28.37 7.59
CA ARG A 68 -5.98 -29.52 8.48
C ARG A 68 -7.48 -29.80 8.59
N ALA A 69 -7.83 -31.08 8.60
CA ALA A 69 -9.17 -31.54 8.90
C ALA A 69 -9.62 -31.06 10.28
N LEU A 70 -10.88 -30.64 10.36
CA LEU A 70 -11.59 -30.23 11.55
C LEU A 70 -12.44 -31.42 12.01
N GLY A 71 -12.44 -31.70 13.31
CA GLY A 71 -13.18 -32.83 13.84
C GLY A 71 -14.68 -32.58 13.90
N LEU A 72 -15.45 -33.69 13.95
CA LEU A 72 -16.91 -33.67 14.08
C LEU A 72 -17.38 -33.42 15.52
N LEU A 73 -16.59 -33.76 16.54
CA LEU A 73 -16.94 -33.62 17.96
C LEU A 73 -16.00 -32.65 18.68
N LEU A 74 -14.69 -32.85 18.53
CA LEU A 74 -13.64 -31.98 19.06
C LEU A 74 -13.01 -31.18 17.92
N ASN A 75 -12.63 -29.92 18.16
CA ASN A 75 -11.97 -29.06 17.16
C ASN A 75 -12.75 -28.86 15.84
N ARG A 76 -14.07 -28.62 15.93
CA ARG A 76 -14.94 -28.22 14.79
C ARG A 76 -14.54 -26.91 14.10
N GLY A 77 -13.51 -26.23 14.61
CA GLY A 77 -13.14 -24.88 14.20
C GLY A 77 -14.18 -23.83 14.55
N ALA A 78 -13.86 -22.57 14.27
CA ALA A 78 -14.75 -21.44 14.48
C ALA A 78 -14.72 -20.49 13.28
N VAL A 79 -15.78 -19.72 13.09
CA VAL A 79 -15.94 -18.80 11.95
C VAL A 79 -15.25 -17.47 12.27
N CYS A 80 -14.34 -17.05 11.38
CA CYS A 80 -13.62 -15.79 11.54
C CYS A 80 -14.55 -14.58 11.37
N GLN A 81 -14.57 -13.67 12.35
CA GLN A 81 -15.35 -12.42 12.32
C GLN A 81 -14.94 -11.42 11.21
N GLY A 82 -13.83 -11.68 10.51
CA GLY A 82 -13.33 -10.79 9.44
C GLY A 82 -13.60 -11.28 8.01
N CYS A 83 -13.71 -12.59 7.78
CA CYS A 83 -13.83 -13.16 6.43
C CYS A 83 -14.80 -14.33 6.34
N SER A 84 -15.51 -14.66 7.42
CA SER A 84 -16.50 -15.74 7.49
C SER A 84 -15.98 -17.15 7.16
N HIS A 85 -14.67 -17.34 7.04
CA HIS A 85 -14.08 -18.67 6.88
C HIS A 85 -13.92 -19.41 8.21
N ARG A 86 -14.12 -20.73 8.18
CA ARG A 86 -13.90 -21.63 9.32
C ARG A 86 -12.43 -21.96 9.50
N VAL A 87 -11.91 -21.81 10.73
CA VAL A 87 -10.49 -22.04 11.05
C VAL A 87 -10.30 -22.83 12.34
N CYS A 88 -9.22 -23.61 12.43
CA CYS A 88 -8.84 -24.36 13.63
C CYS A 88 -8.32 -23.44 14.75
N SER A 89 -8.11 -24.00 15.95
CA SER A 89 -7.62 -23.27 17.12
C SER A 89 -6.34 -22.48 16.87
N GLU A 90 -5.37 -23.14 16.25
CA GLU A 90 -4.02 -22.63 15.97
C GLU A 90 -3.99 -21.51 14.94
N CYS A 91 -5.05 -21.38 14.13
CA CYS A 91 -5.15 -20.34 13.11
C CYS A 91 -5.95 -19.12 13.58
N ARG A 92 -6.26 -19.03 14.88
CA ARG A 92 -6.94 -17.90 15.52
C ARG A 92 -5.93 -17.02 16.23
N VAL A 93 -6.09 -15.71 16.07
CA VAL A 93 -5.32 -14.70 16.78
C VAL A 93 -6.30 -13.86 17.59
N PHE A 94 -6.11 -13.83 18.91
CA PHE A 94 -6.92 -13.04 19.83
C PHE A 94 -6.48 -11.58 19.81
N LEU A 95 -7.46 -10.68 19.73
CA LEU A 95 -7.22 -9.24 19.80
C LEU A 95 -6.96 -8.87 21.27
N ARG A 96 -5.88 -8.12 21.51
CA ARG A 96 -5.43 -7.74 22.86
C ARG A 96 -6.60 -7.21 23.71
N ARG A 97 -6.68 -7.67 24.96
CA ARG A 97 -7.67 -7.24 25.98
C ARG A 97 -9.14 -7.53 25.62
N THR A 98 -9.42 -8.36 24.62
CA THR A 98 -10.80 -8.76 24.27
C THR A 98 -10.89 -10.27 24.06
N ARG A 99 -12.10 -10.84 24.16
CA ARG A 99 -12.38 -12.22 23.74
C ARG A 99 -12.57 -12.35 22.22
N ALA A 100 -12.48 -11.25 21.48
CA ALA A 100 -12.61 -11.24 20.04
C ALA A 100 -11.34 -11.79 19.38
N TRP A 101 -11.52 -12.52 18.29
CA TRP A 101 -10.43 -13.14 17.54
C TRP A 101 -10.68 -13.03 16.04
N LYS A 102 -9.60 -13.05 15.27
CA LYS A 102 -9.63 -13.15 13.82
C LYS A 102 -8.69 -14.27 13.37
N CYS A 103 -8.87 -14.78 12.15
CA CYS A 103 -7.91 -15.70 11.59
C CYS A 103 -6.57 -14.99 11.31
N THR A 104 -5.48 -15.75 11.25
CA THR A 104 -4.11 -15.23 10.98
C THR A 104 -4.05 -14.28 9.78
N VAL A 105 -4.72 -14.61 8.67
CA VAL A 105 -4.77 -13.75 7.47
C VAL A 105 -5.46 -12.42 7.74
N CYS A 106 -6.64 -12.42 8.37
CA CYS A 106 -7.36 -11.17 8.69
C CYS A 106 -6.65 -10.33 9.74
N PHE A 107 -5.91 -10.97 10.64
CA PHE A 107 -5.09 -10.29 11.62
C PHE A 107 -3.91 -9.58 10.93
N GLU A 108 -3.18 -10.28 10.07
CA GLU A 108 -2.07 -9.69 9.31
C GLU A 108 -2.55 -8.64 8.30
N ASP A 109 -3.69 -8.83 7.67
CA ASP A 109 -4.30 -7.83 6.78
C ASP A 109 -4.52 -6.50 7.51
N ARG A 110 -5.10 -6.55 8.72
CA ARG A 110 -5.26 -5.36 9.58
C ARG A 110 -3.90 -4.75 9.95
N ASN A 111 -2.90 -5.56 10.27
CA ASN A 111 -1.57 -5.06 10.61
C ASN A 111 -0.90 -4.36 9.42
N VAL A 112 -1.04 -4.90 8.21
CA VAL A 112 -0.55 -4.25 6.98
C VAL A 112 -1.24 -2.90 6.82
N LYS A 113 -2.58 -2.83 6.87
CA LYS A 113 -3.31 -1.54 6.77
C LYS A 113 -2.85 -0.48 7.78
N ILE A 114 -2.54 -0.89 9.01
CA ILE A 114 -2.01 0.01 10.03
C ILE A 114 -0.59 0.46 9.66
N LYS A 115 0.30 -0.50 9.36
CA LYS A 115 1.72 -0.23 9.05
C LYS A 115 1.92 0.58 7.78
N THR A 116 1.03 0.48 6.80
CA THR A 116 1.09 1.22 5.53
C THR A 116 0.33 2.55 5.59
N GLY A 117 -0.32 2.85 6.72
CA GLY A 117 -1.15 4.05 6.85
C GLY A 117 -2.43 4.04 6.03
N GLU A 118 -2.82 2.91 5.42
CA GLU A 118 -4.06 2.80 4.62
C GLU A 118 -5.30 3.23 5.41
N TRP A 119 -5.34 2.97 6.72
CA TRP A 119 -6.43 3.43 7.60
C TRP A 119 -6.65 4.95 7.55
N PHE A 120 -5.58 5.74 7.44
CA PHE A 120 -5.65 7.20 7.39
C PHE A 120 -6.21 7.66 6.04
N PHE A 121 -5.80 7.02 4.95
CA PHE A 121 -6.27 7.35 3.62
C PHE A 121 -7.72 6.92 3.38
N GLU A 122 -8.14 5.78 3.92
CA GLU A 122 -9.55 5.36 3.92
C GLU A 122 -10.42 6.40 4.64
N GLU A 123 -9.98 6.87 5.82
CA GLU A 123 -10.69 7.90 6.59
C GLU A 123 -10.73 9.25 5.87
N ARG A 124 -9.61 9.65 5.25
CA ARG A 124 -9.54 10.88 4.44
C ARG A 124 -10.46 10.80 3.23
N ALA A 125 -10.51 9.67 2.52
CA ALA A 125 -11.38 9.47 1.36
C ALA A 125 -12.86 9.54 1.74
N ARG A 126 -13.23 9.04 2.93
CA ARG A 126 -14.59 9.18 3.49
C ARG A 126 -14.96 10.64 3.73
N LYS A 127 -14.01 11.43 4.26
CA LYS A 127 -14.22 12.86 4.55
C LYS A 127 -14.16 13.74 3.30
N PHE A 128 -13.35 13.37 2.31
CA PHE A 128 -13.09 14.14 1.09
C PHE A 128 -13.20 13.26 -0.17
N PRO A 129 -14.43 12.90 -0.62
CA PRO A 129 -14.64 11.95 -1.72
C PRO A 129 -14.14 12.44 -3.08
N THR A 130 -14.09 13.77 -3.26
CA THR A 130 -13.63 14.43 -4.50
C THR A 130 -12.14 14.71 -4.52
N ALA A 131 -11.42 14.46 -3.42
CA ALA A 131 -9.97 14.58 -3.41
C ALA A 131 -9.36 13.45 -4.25
N GLY A 132 -8.83 13.80 -5.42
CA GLY A 132 -8.20 12.88 -6.36
C GLY A 132 -7.06 12.04 -5.78
N ARG A 133 -6.61 11.06 -6.56
CA ARG A 133 -5.67 10.02 -6.14
C ARG A 133 -4.28 10.57 -5.75
N ARG A 134 -3.75 10.03 -4.64
CA ARG A 134 -2.34 9.69 -4.27
C ARG A 134 -1.17 10.67 -4.46
N GLU A 135 -1.28 11.72 -5.25
CA GLU A 135 -0.11 12.51 -5.64
C GLU A 135 0.11 13.70 -4.70
N THR A 136 1.25 13.73 -4.02
CA THR A 136 1.62 14.82 -3.10
C THR A 136 1.92 16.09 -3.89
N ALA A 137 1.72 17.25 -3.26
CA ALA A 137 2.08 18.53 -3.89
C ALA A 137 3.56 18.54 -4.32
N GLY A 138 4.45 17.95 -3.50
CA GLY A 138 5.87 17.81 -3.83
C GLY A 138 6.14 16.94 -5.07
N ALA A 139 5.44 15.82 -5.23
CA ALA A 139 5.57 14.97 -6.42
C ALA A 139 5.13 15.71 -7.70
N LYS A 140 4.02 16.47 -7.63
CA LYS A 140 3.54 17.29 -8.75
C LYS A 140 4.54 18.38 -9.14
N LEU A 141 5.08 19.08 -8.14
CA LEU A 141 6.09 20.12 -8.34
C LEU A 141 7.34 19.54 -9.02
N LEU A 142 7.85 18.42 -8.51
CA LEU A 142 9.03 17.78 -9.05
C LEU A 142 8.81 17.28 -10.49
N GLN A 143 7.64 16.71 -10.78
CA GLN A 143 7.28 16.25 -12.13
C GLN A 143 7.15 17.42 -13.13
N SER A 144 6.54 18.54 -12.72
CA SER A 144 6.42 19.74 -13.56
C SER A 144 7.79 20.29 -13.93
N TYR A 145 8.68 20.46 -12.93
CA TYR A 145 10.04 20.95 -13.15
C TYR A 145 10.87 20.03 -14.06
N GLN A 146 10.80 18.71 -13.87
CA GLN A 146 11.49 17.74 -14.74
C GLN A 146 10.99 17.74 -16.18
N ARG A 147 9.73 18.13 -16.42
CA ARG A 147 9.19 18.27 -17.77
C ARG A 147 9.74 19.52 -18.45
N LEU A 148 9.77 20.64 -17.73
CA LEU A 148 10.27 21.92 -18.24
C LEU A 148 11.77 21.89 -18.53
N SER A 149 12.57 21.29 -17.63
CA SER A 149 14.02 21.21 -17.80
C SER A 149 14.45 20.37 -19.03
N LYS A 150 13.63 19.41 -19.46
CA LYS A 150 13.87 18.62 -20.68
C LYS A 150 13.59 19.38 -21.98
N ILE A 151 12.87 20.50 -21.93
CA ILE A 151 12.49 21.28 -23.12
C ILE A 151 13.59 22.30 -23.50
N SER A 152 14.54 22.59 -22.60
CA SER A 152 15.47 23.73 -22.75
C SER A 152 16.77 23.47 -23.54
N VAL A 153 16.94 22.36 -24.27
CA VAL A 153 18.18 22.14 -25.05
C VAL A 153 17.88 21.70 -26.48
N VAL A 154 17.53 22.65 -27.33
CA VAL A 154 17.79 22.56 -28.78
C VAL A 154 19.11 23.31 -29.01
N PRO A 155 20.20 22.65 -29.43
CA PRO A 155 21.42 23.35 -29.80
C PRO A 155 21.12 24.35 -30.93
N PRO A 156 21.66 25.57 -30.89
CA PRO A 156 21.47 26.52 -31.98
C PRO A 156 21.97 25.91 -33.30
N THR A 157 21.14 25.96 -34.33
CA THR A 157 21.49 25.53 -35.69
C THR A 157 22.76 26.27 -36.12
N PRO A 158 23.84 25.59 -36.53
CA PRO A 158 25.05 26.26 -36.97
C PRO A 158 24.73 27.16 -38.18
N PRO A 159 25.37 28.35 -38.29
CA PRO A 159 25.14 29.25 -39.41
C PRO A 159 25.53 28.57 -40.73
N PRO A 160 24.83 28.86 -41.84
CA PRO A 160 25.15 28.29 -43.13
C PRO A 160 26.57 28.71 -43.55
N PHE A 161 27.39 27.74 -43.91
CA PHE A 161 28.73 27.95 -44.43
C PHE A 161 28.65 28.84 -45.69
N SER A 162 29.36 29.97 -45.65
CA SER A 162 29.58 30.86 -46.80
C SER A 162 30.78 30.41 -47.60
#